data_AF-A0A0C9RR58-F1
#
_entry.id   AF-A0A0C9RR58-F1
#
_cell.length_a   1.000
_cell.length_b   1.000
_cell.length_c   1.000
_cell.angle_alpha   90.00
_cell.angle_beta   90.00
_cell.angle_gamma   90.00
#
_symmetry.space_group_name_H-M   'P 1'
#
loop_
_entity.id
_entity.type
_entity.pdbx_description
1 polymer ?
#
loop_
_entity_poly.entity_id
_entity_poly.type
_entity_poly.pdbx_seq_one_letter_code
_entity_poly.pdbx_strand_id
1 'polypeptide(L)'
;MALYDNKHWLLSHIRDSFISTDDTGMCELVMLGEDIPKQLKADGEPCYPGDEESDDEDLDAMSESYDIQMDMEFGHRPRSNTAQRLEKMEMERKKAAKIKHIKWEPNPINMNEEEKFEMFKRKDLRKQNEITKPKRQSLLSEQLVKSPLLPRNPFTEYIKFDGNAQIGVHIRKYRIYMCMLSDEERRYPLQIVVLGTAKVQEFIGLICYKYASEHPNHNLKYSS
;
A
#
# COMPACT_ATOMS: atom_id res chain seq x y z
N MET A 1 -29.15 -4.90 53.60
CA MET A 1 -28.39 -3.73 53.12
C MET A 1 -27.04 -3.79 53.81
N ALA A 2 -25.95 -3.91 53.07
CA ALA A 2 -24.62 -3.86 53.66
C ALA A 2 -24.34 -2.42 54.13
N LEU A 3 -23.83 -2.27 55.35
CA LEU A 3 -23.44 -0.98 55.91
C LEU A 3 -22.04 -0.65 55.37
N TYR A 4 -21.98 0.26 54.39
CA TYR A 4 -20.74 0.69 53.73
C TYR A 4 -20.18 1.98 54.36
N ASP A 5 -20.07 2.01 55.68
CA ASP A 5 -19.70 3.23 56.42
C ASP A 5 -18.21 3.31 56.76
N ASN A 6 -17.43 2.26 56.46
CA ASN A 6 -15.98 2.26 56.68
C ASN A 6 -15.24 2.79 55.44
N LYS A 7 -14.62 3.98 55.58
CA LYS A 7 -13.87 4.64 54.50
C LYS A 7 -12.68 3.81 54.00
N HIS A 8 -11.97 3.11 54.89
CA HIS A 8 -10.88 2.21 54.50
C HIS A 8 -11.38 1.08 53.58
N TRP A 9 -12.50 0.47 53.97
CA TRP A 9 -13.13 -0.58 53.17
C TRP A 9 -13.63 -0.05 51.82
N LEU A 10 -14.22 1.14 51.80
CA LEU A 10 -14.75 1.74 50.57
C LEU A 10 -13.61 2.08 49.58
N LEU A 11 -12.51 2.65 50.06
CA LEU A 11 -11.36 3.01 49.23
C LEU A 11 -10.66 1.77 48.67
N SER A 12 -10.43 0.74 49.50
CA SER A 12 -9.90 -0.55 49.05
C SER A 12 -10.83 -1.20 48.03
N HIS A 13 -12.15 -1.21 48.28
CA HIS A 13 -13.11 -1.80 47.35
C HIS A 13 -13.17 -1.08 46.01
N ILE A 14 -13.08 0.26 46.00
CA ILE A 14 -13.02 1.06 44.77
C ILE A 14 -11.75 0.71 43.98
N ARG A 15 -10.58 0.71 44.64
CA ARG A 15 -9.29 0.35 44.02
C ARG A 15 -9.35 -1.04 43.40
N ASP A 16 -9.76 -2.05 44.17
CA ASP A 16 -9.83 -3.43 43.71
C ASP A 16 -10.82 -3.60 42.57
N SER A 17 -11.94 -2.88 42.61
CA SER A 17 -12.93 -2.90 41.53
C SER A 17 -12.35 -2.34 40.23
N PHE A 18 -11.63 -1.22 40.28
CA PHE A 18 -11.00 -0.63 39.09
C PHE A 18 -9.82 -1.45 38.57
N ILE A 19 -8.98 -2.00 39.46
CA ILE A 19 -7.87 -2.87 39.06
C ILE A 19 -8.40 -4.18 38.45
N SER A 20 -9.40 -4.81 39.07
CA SER A 20 -9.92 -6.10 38.60
C SER A 20 -10.77 -6.03 37.33
N THR A 21 -11.33 -4.85 37.00
CA THR A 21 -12.14 -4.66 35.79
C THR A 21 -11.40 -3.96 34.65
N ASP A 22 -10.18 -3.47 34.88
CA ASP A 22 -9.36 -2.87 33.83
C ASP A 22 -8.49 -3.91 33.11
N ASP A 23 -8.93 -4.28 31.91
CA ASP A 23 -8.19 -5.20 31.04
C ASP A 23 -6.88 -4.57 30.47
N THR A 24 -6.68 -3.25 30.60
CA THR A 24 -5.52 -2.55 30.05
C THR A 24 -4.31 -2.51 30.98
N GLY A 25 -4.49 -2.86 32.26
CA GLY A 25 -3.43 -2.80 33.30
C GLY A 25 -2.99 -1.38 33.66
N MET A 26 -3.66 -0.35 33.14
CA MET A 26 -3.32 1.05 33.39
C MET A 26 -3.78 1.50 34.77
N CYS A 27 -4.92 0.99 35.24
CA CYS A 27 -5.43 1.24 36.59
C CYS A 27 -4.47 0.72 37.65
N GLU A 28 -3.89 -0.47 37.46
CA GLU A 28 -2.84 -1.00 38.32
C GLU A 28 -1.63 -0.07 38.31
N LEU A 29 -1.12 0.29 37.13
CA LEU A 29 0.05 1.17 36.99
C LEU A 29 -0.12 2.53 37.68
N VAL A 30 -1.29 3.15 37.58
CA VAL A 30 -1.59 4.45 38.20
C VAL A 30 -1.74 4.34 39.73
N MET A 31 -2.34 3.26 40.23
CA MET A 31 -2.67 3.09 41.65
C MET A 31 -1.58 2.36 42.47
N LEU A 32 -0.48 1.92 41.84
CA LEU A 32 0.63 1.22 42.51
C LEU A 32 1.31 2.03 43.63
N GLY A 33 1.33 3.37 43.53
CA GLY A 33 1.96 4.25 44.51
C GLY A 33 1.06 4.69 45.67
N GLU A 34 -0.21 4.27 45.71
CA GLU A 34 -1.16 4.70 46.74
C GLU A 34 -1.18 3.73 47.93
N ASP A 35 -0.49 4.09 49.01
CA ASP A 35 -0.57 3.39 50.30
C ASP A 35 -1.75 3.91 51.14
N ILE A 36 -2.94 3.40 50.81
CA ILE A 36 -4.22 3.79 51.42
C ILE A 36 -4.21 3.62 52.96
N PRO A 37 -3.70 2.51 53.53
CA PRO A 37 -3.55 2.36 54.98
C PRO A 37 -2.69 3.45 55.63
N LYS A 38 -1.53 3.79 55.05
CA LYS A 38 -0.66 4.85 55.60
C LYS A 38 -1.31 6.23 55.55
N GLN A 39 -2.03 6.54 54.46
CA GLN A 39 -2.73 7.82 54.31
C GLN A 39 -3.89 7.98 55.33
N LEU A 40 -4.68 6.93 55.56
CA LEU A 40 -5.79 6.96 56.52
C LEU A 40 -5.32 7.04 57.99
N LYS A 41 -4.16 6.43 58.31
CA LYS A 41 -3.53 6.54 59.63
C LYS A 41 -3.04 7.98 59.90
N ALA A 42 -2.51 8.67 58.88
CA ALA A 42 -2.09 10.07 59.00
C ALA A 42 -3.26 11.03 59.26
N ASP A 43 -4.45 10.71 58.74
CA ASP A 43 -5.69 11.47 58.92
C ASP A 43 -6.43 11.17 60.24
N GLY A 44 -5.90 10.26 61.07
CA GLY A 44 -6.43 9.95 62.41
C GLY A 44 -7.64 9.01 62.43
N GLU A 45 -7.92 8.30 61.33
CA GLU A 45 -8.99 7.30 61.26
C GLU A 45 -8.52 5.89 61.69
N PRO A 46 -9.40 5.09 62.34
CA PRO A 46 -9.05 3.74 62.77
C PRO A 46 -8.89 2.80 61.56
N CYS A 47 -7.65 2.34 61.34
CA CYS A 47 -7.31 1.28 60.38
C CYS A 47 -7.69 -0.10 60.94
N TYR A 48 -7.82 -1.12 60.08
CA TYR A 48 -8.20 -2.47 60.49
C TYR A 48 -7.10 -3.10 61.39
N PRO A 49 -7.45 -3.82 62.47
CA PRO A 49 -6.45 -4.44 63.34
C PRO A 49 -5.69 -5.55 62.59
N GLY A 50 -4.39 -5.36 62.37
CA GLY A 50 -3.51 -6.35 61.72
C GLY A 50 -2.58 -5.79 60.64
N ASP A 51 -2.84 -4.60 60.09
CA ASP A 51 -2.02 -3.97 59.03
C ASP A 51 -0.91 -3.06 59.59
N GLU A 52 -0.32 -3.42 60.74
CA GLU A 52 0.68 -2.59 61.43
C GLU A 52 2.14 -2.92 61.02
N GLU A 53 2.38 -4.02 60.29
CA GLU A 53 3.73 -4.55 60.02
C GLU A 53 4.00 -4.93 58.54
N SER A 54 3.42 -4.23 57.56
CA SER A 54 3.85 -4.39 56.15
C SER A 54 4.91 -3.34 55.81
N ASP A 55 6.17 -3.76 55.91
CA ASP A 55 7.38 -2.98 55.63
C ASP A 55 7.60 -2.89 54.11
N ASP A 56 6.68 -2.23 53.40
CA ASP A 56 6.71 -2.08 51.93
C ASP A 56 7.60 -0.90 51.45
N GLU A 57 8.54 -0.43 52.29
CA GLU A 57 9.45 0.68 51.95
C GLU A 57 10.33 0.38 50.72
N ASP A 58 10.47 -0.89 50.32
CA ASP A 58 11.27 -1.30 49.16
C ASP A 58 10.55 -1.19 47.80
N LEU A 59 9.22 -0.97 47.77
CA LEU A 59 8.48 -0.90 46.49
C LEU A 59 8.54 0.50 45.84
N ASP A 60 8.74 1.55 46.64
CA ASP A 60 8.75 2.94 46.18
C ASP A 60 10.05 3.30 45.44
N ALA A 61 11.11 2.50 45.59
CA ALA A 61 12.37 2.68 44.86
C ALA A 61 12.27 2.40 43.35
N MET A 62 11.17 1.79 42.88
CA MET A 62 10.90 1.56 41.45
C MET A 62 9.98 2.61 40.82
N SER A 63 9.57 3.65 41.56
CA SER A 63 8.67 4.72 41.08
C SER A 63 9.39 5.86 40.33
N GLU A 64 10.66 5.67 39.96
CA GLU A 64 11.45 6.67 39.22
C GLU A 64 10.92 6.88 37.78
N SER A 65 10.28 8.03 37.57
CA SER A 65 9.94 8.65 36.27
C SER A 65 9.10 7.82 35.29
N TYR A 66 7.78 7.89 35.44
CA TYR A 66 6.80 7.35 34.49
C TYR A 66 6.78 8.00 33.10
N ASP A 67 7.66 8.97 32.81
CA ASP A 67 7.66 9.71 31.54
C ASP A 67 8.65 9.15 30.50
N ILE A 68 9.43 8.11 30.86
CA ILE A 68 10.38 7.48 29.94
C ILE A 68 10.28 5.95 30.03
N GLN A 69 9.17 5.38 29.54
CA GLN A 69 9.15 3.97 29.15
C GLN A 69 9.96 3.81 27.85
N MET A 70 11.23 3.43 27.99
CA MET A 70 12.12 3.03 26.90
C MET A 70 12.23 1.51 26.83
N ASP A 71 11.12 0.75 26.77
CA ASP A 71 11.18 -0.59 26.16
C ASP A 71 9.80 -1.16 25.81
N MET A 72 9.45 -1.15 24.53
CA MET A 72 8.73 -2.26 23.93
C MET A 72 8.92 -2.23 22.41
N GLU A 73 9.45 -3.33 21.90
CA GLU A 73 9.91 -3.60 20.55
C GLU A 73 8.79 -3.64 19.49
N PHE A 74 7.68 -2.92 19.68
CA PHE A 74 6.58 -2.81 18.71
C PHE A 74 6.06 -1.37 18.62
N GLY A 75 6.46 -0.69 17.55
CA GLY A 75 5.78 0.49 17.05
C GLY A 75 6.66 1.73 17.09
N HIS A 76 7.07 2.17 15.90
CA HIS A 76 7.39 3.58 15.67
C HIS A 76 6.43 4.46 16.47
N ARG A 77 6.97 5.33 17.35
CA ARG A 77 6.18 6.31 18.11
C ARG A 77 5.04 6.78 17.22
N PRO A 78 3.76 6.62 17.62
CA PRO A 78 2.65 7.10 16.81
C PRO A 78 2.88 8.58 16.61
N ARG A 79 3.34 8.97 15.41
CA ARG A 79 3.50 10.37 15.05
C ARG A 79 2.16 11.03 15.36
N SER A 80 2.17 12.10 16.15
CA SER A 80 0.96 12.83 16.51
C SER A 80 0.15 13.10 15.24
N ASN A 81 -1.18 13.04 15.33
CA ASN A 81 -2.07 13.18 14.16
C ASN A 81 -1.71 14.41 13.29
N THR A 82 -1.29 15.50 13.93
CA THR A 82 -0.78 16.73 13.30
C THR A 82 0.45 16.50 12.42
N ALA A 83 1.42 15.70 12.86
CA ALA A 83 2.65 15.41 12.12
C ALA A 83 2.37 14.60 10.85
N GLN A 84 1.48 13.60 10.92
CA GLN A 84 1.07 12.82 9.75
C GLN A 84 0.33 13.68 8.72
N ARG A 85 -0.53 14.59 9.19
CA ARG A 85 -1.25 15.53 8.32
C ARG A 85 -0.30 16.51 7.62
N LEU A 86 0.73 17.00 8.30
CA LEU A 86 1.75 17.87 7.71
C LEU A 86 2.58 17.16 6.64
N GLU A 87 3.00 15.93 6.90
CA GLU A 87 3.75 15.10 5.94
C GLU A 87 2.93 14.83 4.67
N LYS A 88 1.63 14.52 4.83
CA LYS A 88 0.70 14.36 3.70
C LYS A 88 0.58 15.64 2.88
N MET A 89 0.39 16.79 3.53
CA MET A 89 0.31 18.09 2.86
C MET A 89 1.62 18.43 2.12
N GLU A 90 2.77 18.12 2.71
CA GLU A 90 4.06 18.35 2.07
C GLU A 90 4.23 17.48 0.82
N MET A 91 3.84 16.20 0.88
CA MET A 91 3.85 15.30 -0.27
C MET A 91 2.93 15.79 -1.39
N GLU A 92 1.72 16.26 -1.05
CA GLU A 92 0.78 16.83 -2.01
C GLU A 92 1.33 18.11 -2.65
N ARG A 93 1.95 18.99 -1.85
CA ARG A 93 2.62 20.21 -2.35
C ARG A 93 3.76 19.89 -3.31
N LYS A 94 4.60 18.90 -2.99
CA LYS A 94 5.69 18.43 -3.87
C LYS A 94 5.15 17.85 -5.19
N LYS A 95 4.03 17.13 -5.16
CA LYS A 95 3.37 16.63 -6.37
C LYS A 95 2.77 17.76 -7.21
N ALA A 96 2.07 18.70 -6.59
CA ALA A 96 1.49 19.86 -7.25
C ALA A 96 2.56 20.74 -7.92
N ALA A 97 3.72 20.92 -7.27
CA ALA A 97 4.83 21.69 -7.82
C ALA A 97 5.43 21.12 -9.12
N LYS A 98 5.22 19.82 -9.41
CA LYS A 98 5.65 19.18 -10.67
C LYS A 98 4.70 19.48 -11.83
N ILE A 99 3.50 19.98 -11.55
CA ILE A 99 2.45 20.22 -12.54
C ILE A 99 2.36 21.72 -12.81
N LYS A 100 2.54 22.11 -14.08
CA LYS A 100 2.25 23.48 -14.51
C LYS A 100 0.79 23.57 -14.93
N HIS A 101 0.01 24.38 -14.23
CA HIS A 101 -1.35 24.71 -14.63
C HIS A 101 -1.33 25.98 -15.49
N ILE A 102 -1.65 25.84 -16.77
CA ILE A 102 -1.75 26.96 -17.71
C ILE A 102 -3.21 27.39 -17.75
N LYS A 103 -3.50 28.56 -17.17
CA LYS A 103 -4.81 29.18 -17.29
C LYS A 103 -4.93 29.81 -18.68
N TRP A 104 -6.07 29.59 -19.33
CA TRP A 104 -6.37 30.26 -20.58
C TRP A 104 -6.93 31.65 -20.27
N GLU A 105 -6.21 32.69 -20.68
CA GLU A 105 -6.63 34.07 -20.54
C GLU A 105 -6.90 34.66 -21.94
N PRO A 106 -7.99 35.44 -22.11
CA PRO A 106 -8.26 36.09 -23.39
C PRO A 106 -7.17 37.12 -23.69
N ASN A 107 -6.66 37.10 -24.92
CA ASN A 107 -5.65 38.06 -25.35
C ASN A 107 -6.26 39.48 -25.34
N PRO A 108 -5.72 40.45 -24.57
CA PRO A 108 -6.23 41.82 -24.54
C PRO A 108 -5.96 42.59 -25.84
N ILE A 109 -5.06 42.09 -26.69
CA ILE A 109 -4.71 42.70 -27.98
C ILE A 109 -5.51 41.99 -29.08
N ASN A 110 -6.42 42.72 -29.71
CA ASN A 110 -7.11 42.25 -30.91
C ASN A 110 -6.15 42.36 -32.11
N MET A 111 -5.30 41.34 -32.30
CA MET A 111 -4.41 41.26 -33.45
C MET A 111 -5.19 41.03 -34.74
N ASN A 112 -4.74 41.64 -35.83
CA ASN A 112 -5.38 41.49 -37.13
C ASN A 112 -5.22 40.04 -37.64
N GLU A 113 -6.16 39.54 -38.43
CA GLU A 113 -6.12 38.15 -38.93
C GLU A 113 -4.85 37.86 -39.75
N GLU A 114 -4.31 38.88 -40.42
CA GLU A 114 -3.07 38.80 -41.20
C GLU A 114 -1.84 38.58 -40.30
N GLU A 115 -1.76 39.27 -39.15
CA GLU A 115 -0.67 39.13 -38.17
C GLU A 115 -0.70 37.75 -37.50
N LYS A 116 -1.90 37.25 -37.17
CA LYS A 116 -2.08 35.89 -36.65
C LYS A 116 -1.63 34.84 -37.66
N PHE A 117 -1.99 35.04 -38.94
CA PHE A 117 -1.61 34.13 -40.01
C PHE A 117 -0.08 34.09 -40.21
N GLU A 118 0.59 35.24 -40.07
CA GLU A 118 2.04 35.32 -40.15
C GLU A 118 2.76 34.61 -39.00
N MET A 119 2.25 34.73 -37.76
CA MET A 119 2.84 34.07 -36.58
C MET A 119 2.64 32.55 -36.60
N PHE A 120 1.52 32.08 -37.17
CA PHE A 120 1.16 30.65 -37.22
C PHE A 120 1.10 30.12 -38.65
N LYS A 121 2.12 30.41 -39.47
CA LYS A 121 2.23 29.88 -40.83
C LYS A 121 2.15 28.35 -40.82
N ARG A 122 1.13 27.80 -41.47
CA ARG A 122 1.00 26.35 -41.65
C ARG A 122 2.21 25.86 -42.44
N LYS A 123 2.99 24.98 -41.83
CA LYS A 123 4.12 24.35 -42.51
C LYS A 123 3.59 23.35 -43.54
N ASP A 124 3.70 23.68 -44.82
CA ASP A 124 3.41 22.76 -45.92
C ASP A 124 4.46 21.65 -45.98
N LEU A 125 4.18 20.53 -45.31
CA LEU A 125 5.08 19.37 -45.29
C LEU A 125 5.27 18.71 -46.67
N ARG A 126 4.36 18.98 -47.63
CA ARG A 126 4.40 18.42 -48.99
C ARG A 126 5.55 19.01 -49.83
N LYS A 127 5.80 20.32 -49.70
CA LYS A 127 6.86 21.02 -50.46
C LYS A 127 8.28 20.67 -50.00
N GLN A 128 8.45 20.25 -48.74
CA GLN A 128 9.75 19.81 -48.22
C GLN A 128 10.20 18.43 -48.73
N ASN A 129 9.27 17.60 -49.23
CA ASN A 129 9.57 16.25 -49.68
C ASN A 129 10.09 16.19 -51.12
N GLU A 130 9.85 17.21 -51.94
CA GLU A 130 10.21 17.19 -53.36
C GLU A 130 11.62 17.72 -53.66
N ILE A 131 12.21 18.55 -52.78
CA ILE A 131 13.39 19.33 -53.17
C ILE A 131 14.70 18.83 -52.55
N THR A 132 14.73 18.07 -51.43
CA THR A 132 16.05 17.84 -50.78
C THR A 132 16.23 16.69 -49.79
N LYS A 133 15.61 15.49 -49.92
CA LYS A 133 16.02 14.35 -49.06
C LYS A 133 16.03 12.99 -49.76
N PRO A 134 17.11 12.18 -49.63
CA PRO A 134 17.05 10.77 -49.98
C PRO A 134 15.98 10.09 -49.13
N LYS A 135 15.34 9.04 -49.66
CA LYS A 135 14.33 8.23 -48.95
C LYS A 135 14.89 7.77 -47.61
N ARG A 136 14.55 8.47 -46.53
CA ARG A 136 14.98 8.10 -45.18
C ARG A 136 14.17 6.88 -44.77
N GLN A 137 14.83 5.75 -44.53
CA GLN A 137 14.18 4.62 -43.90
C GLN A 137 13.75 5.01 -42.50
N SER A 138 12.55 4.59 -42.10
CA SER A 138 12.09 4.84 -40.73
C SER A 138 12.95 4.04 -39.76
N LEU A 139 13.12 4.54 -38.52
CA LEU A 139 13.79 3.80 -37.46
C LEU A 139 13.15 2.41 -37.25
N LEU A 140 11.83 2.30 -37.48
CA LEU A 140 11.11 1.03 -37.45
C LEU A 140 11.56 0.07 -38.57
N SER A 141 11.71 0.58 -39.80
CA SER A 141 12.19 -0.21 -40.93
C SER A 141 13.59 -0.76 -40.67
N GLU A 142 14.46 0.05 -40.06
CA GLU A 142 15.81 -0.38 -39.65
C GLU A 142 15.76 -1.47 -38.58
N GLN A 143 14.87 -1.34 -37.58
CA GLN A 143 14.68 -2.34 -36.54
C GLN A 143 14.17 -3.68 -37.09
N LEU A 144 13.21 -3.66 -38.03
CA LEU A 144 12.69 -4.87 -38.67
C LEU A 144 13.75 -5.62 -39.48
N VAL A 145 14.66 -4.90 -40.15
CA VAL A 145 15.79 -5.52 -40.87
C VAL A 145 16.77 -6.16 -39.89
N LYS A 146 16.98 -5.55 -38.72
CA LYS A 146 17.87 -6.07 -37.66
C LYS A 146 17.30 -7.30 -36.95
N SER A 147 15.99 -7.51 -36.93
CA SER A 147 15.33 -8.68 -36.33
C SER A 147 14.52 -9.49 -37.35
N PRO A 148 15.17 -10.21 -38.30
CA PRO A 148 14.47 -10.98 -39.32
C PRO A 148 13.78 -12.24 -38.77
N LEU A 149 14.19 -12.71 -37.60
CA LEU A 149 13.65 -13.89 -36.93
C LEU A 149 12.83 -13.45 -35.72
N LEU A 150 11.65 -12.86 -35.95
CA LEU A 150 10.65 -12.82 -34.89
C LEU A 150 10.10 -14.25 -34.73
N PRO A 151 10.29 -14.91 -33.58
CA PRO A 151 9.66 -16.20 -33.34
C PRO A 151 8.15 -16.00 -33.38
N ARG A 152 7.52 -16.39 -34.49
CA ARG A 152 6.08 -16.33 -34.66
C ARG A 152 5.48 -17.48 -33.88
N ASN A 153 4.92 -17.15 -32.71
CA ASN A 153 4.23 -18.12 -31.88
C ASN A 153 3.03 -18.73 -32.65
N PRO A 154 2.90 -20.06 -32.77
CA PRO A 154 1.81 -20.70 -33.50
C PRO A 154 0.43 -20.43 -32.88
N PHE A 155 0.37 -20.08 -31.59
CA PHE A 155 -0.87 -19.85 -30.85
C PHE A 155 -1.35 -18.39 -30.88
N THR A 156 -0.85 -17.56 -31.82
CA THR A 156 -1.20 -16.12 -31.88
C THR A 156 -2.69 -15.83 -31.99
N GLU A 157 -3.48 -16.76 -32.54
CA GLU A 157 -4.92 -16.59 -32.72
C GLU A 157 -5.70 -16.53 -31.40
N TYR A 158 -5.12 -17.08 -30.33
CA TYR A 158 -5.75 -17.15 -29.01
C TYR A 158 -5.50 -15.91 -28.15
N ILE A 159 -4.60 -14.99 -28.58
CA ILE A 159 -4.32 -13.72 -27.89
C ILE A 159 -5.58 -12.88 -27.68
N LYS A 160 -6.53 -12.94 -28.62
CA LYS A 160 -7.78 -12.18 -28.55
C LYS A 160 -8.63 -12.47 -27.30
N PHE A 161 -8.38 -13.59 -26.65
CA PHE A 161 -9.08 -14.00 -25.42
C PHE A 161 -8.35 -13.59 -24.13
N ASP A 162 -7.26 -12.83 -24.22
CA ASP A 162 -6.56 -12.27 -23.06
C ASP A 162 -7.41 -11.18 -22.39
N GLY A 163 -7.70 -11.39 -21.11
CA GLY A 163 -8.51 -10.48 -20.30
C GLY A 163 -7.73 -9.31 -19.69
N ASN A 164 -6.40 -9.25 -19.83
CA ASN A 164 -5.58 -8.18 -19.24
C ASN A 164 -5.80 -6.80 -19.88
N ALA A 165 -6.19 -6.75 -21.15
CA ALA A 165 -6.34 -5.50 -21.90
C ALA A 165 -7.75 -4.90 -21.83
N GLN A 166 -8.75 -5.64 -21.33
CA GLN A 166 -10.16 -5.25 -21.39
C GLN A 166 -10.66 -4.80 -20.01
N ILE A 167 -11.09 -3.55 -19.91
CA ILE A 167 -11.64 -2.96 -18.69
C ILE A 167 -13.17 -3.15 -18.72
N GLY A 168 -13.76 -3.72 -17.66
CA GLY A 168 -15.21 -3.86 -17.51
C GLY A 168 -15.83 -5.16 -18.07
N VAL A 169 -15.01 -6.09 -18.57
CA VAL A 169 -15.48 -7.42 -19.01
C VAL A 169 -15.25 -8.45 -17.90
N HIS A 170 -16.15 -9.43 -17.77
CA HIS A 170 -15.96 -10.53 -16.83
C HIS A 170 -14.70 -11.33 -17.18
N ILE A 171 -13.74 -11.39 -16.26
CA ILE A 171 -12.47 -12.11 -16.42
C ILE A 171 -12.33 -13.23 -15.40
N ARG A 172 -11.60 -14.28 -15.77
CA ARG A 172 -11.20 -15.37 -14.86
C ARG A 172 -9.68 -15.43 -14.79
N LYS A 173 -9.13 -15.53 -13.58
CA LYS A 173 -7.69 -15.58 -13.32
C LYS A 173 -7.31 -16.98 -12.85
N TYR A 174 -6.35 -17.59 -13.52
CA TYR A 174 -5.85 -18.92 -13.18
C TYR A 174 -4.33 -18.89 -12.98
N ARG A 175 -3.86 -19.74 -12.06
CA ARG A 175 -2.44 -20.03 -11.83
C ARG A 175 -2.20 -21.44 -12.33
N ILE A 176 -1.39 -21.59 -13.37
CA ILE A 176 -1.16 -22.89 -14.01
C ILE A 176 0.26 -23.34 -13.76
N TYR A 177 0.39 -24.53 -13.18
CA TYR A 177 1.67 -25.16 -12.92
C TYR A 177 1.98 -26.14 -14.05
N MET A 178 3.10 -25.94 -14.74
CA MET A 178 3.49 -26.76 -15.89
C MET A 178 4.26 -27.99 -15.41
N CYS A 179 3.64 -29.16 -15.48
CA CYS A 179 4.29 -30.41 -15.05
C CYS A 179 5.46 -30.82 -15.95
N MET A 180 5.52 -30.32 -17.20
CA MET A 180 6.56 -30.67 -18.18
C MET A 180 7.89 -29.94 -17.95
N LEU A 181 7.92 -28.91 -17.09
CA LEU A 181 9.12 -28.15 -16.77
C LEU A 181 9.93 -28.84 -15.67
N SER A 182 11.18 -28.37 -15.49
CA SER A 182 12.06 -28.78 -14.39
C SER A 182 11.45 -28.48 -13.02
N ASP A 183 11.91 -29.17 -11.96
CA ASP A 183 11.35 -29.02 -10.61
C ASP A 183 11.52 -27.61 -10.03
N GLU A 184 12.50 -26.84 -10.51
CA GLU A 184 12.73 -25.45 -10.11
C GLU A 184 11.67 -24.51 -10.72
N GLU A 185 11.41 -24.65 -12.03
CA GLU A 185 10.44 -23.83 -12.75
C GLU A 185 9.00 -24.22 -12.41
N ARG A 186 8.74 -25.49 -12.07
CA ARG A 186 7.41 -25.97 -11.68
C ARG A 186 6.86 -25.30 -10.42
N ARG A 187 7.71 -24.70 -9.58
CA ARG A 187 7.27 -23.95 -8.38
C ARG A 187 6.60 -22.62 -8.73
N TYR A 188 6.81 -22.11 -9.94
CA TYR A 188 6.29 -20.83 -10.38
C TYR A 188 5.08 -21.01 -11.30
N PRO A 189 3.88 -20.52 -10.92
CA PRO A 189 2.70 -20.66 -11.75
C PRO A 189 2.68 -19.62 -12.87
N LEU A 190 2.29 -20.07 -14.06
CA LEU A 190 1.93 -19.20 -15.18
C LEU A 190 0.59 -18.52 -14.88
N GLN A 191 0.60 -17.18 -14.82
CA GLN A 191 -0.61 -16.40 -14.56
C GLN A 191 -1.36 -16.06 -15.84
N ILE A 192 -2.58 -16.58 -15.94
CA ILE A 192 -3.42 -16.44 -17.13
C ILE A 192 -4.72 -15.78 -16.76
N VAL A 193 -5.04 -14.71 -17.48
CA VAL A 193 -6.27 -13.96 -17.36
C VAL A 193 -7.03 -14.16 -18.66
N VAL A 194 -8.18 -14.82 -18.58
CA VAL A 194 -9.00 -15.15 -19.75
C VAL A 194 -10.36 -14.49 -19.63
N LEU A 195 -10.95 -14.15 -20.76
CA LEU A 195 -12.34 -13.69 -20.81
C LEU A 195 -13.29 -14.77 -20.28
N GLY A 196 -14.29 -14.37 -19.50
CA GLY A 196 -15.28 -15.28 -18.91
C GLY A 196 -16.19 -15.97 -19.92
N THR A 197 -16.23 -15.47 -21.16
CA THR A 197 -16.97 -16.02 -22.30
C THR A 197 -16.18 -17.05 -23.11
N ALA A 198 -14.88 -17.20 -22.86
CA ALA A 198 -14.01 -18.09 -23.63
C ALA A 198 -14.31 -19.58 -23.34
N LYS A 199 -14.24 -20.40 -24.38
CA LYS A 199 -14.34 -21.87 -24.29
C LYS A 199 -13.06 -22.46 -23.73
N VAL A 200 -13.15 -23.68 -23.20
CA VAL A 200 -11.99 -24.40 -22.65
C VAL A 200 -10.88 -24.59 -23.69
N GLN A 201 -11.22 -24.86 -24.95
CA GLN A 201 -10.23 -24.98 -26.03
C GLN A 201 -9.46 -23.68 -26.28
N GLU A 202 -10.15 -22.53 -26.23
CA GLU A 202 -9.56 -21.20 -26.41
C GLU A 202 -8.66 -20.84 -25.23
N PHE A 203 -9.10 -21.21 -24.02
CA PHE A 203 -8.29 -21.10 -22.82
C PHE A 203 -6.99 -21.90 -22.95
N ILE A 204 -7.06 -23.17 -23.36
CA ILE A 204 -5.86 -24.00 -23.59
C ILE A 204 -4.92 -23.36 -24.63
N GLY A 205 -5.46 -22.86 -25.73
CA GLY A 205 -4.66 -22.14 -26.73
C GLY A 205 -3.95 -20.91 -26.16
N LEU A 206 -4.59 -20.16 -25.28
CA LEU A 206 -3.97 -19.02 -24.57
C LEU A 206 -2.89 -19.45 -23.58
N ILE A 207 -3.07 -20.61 -22.91
CA ILE A 207 -2.03 -21.22 -22.07
C ILE A 207 -0.79 -21.52 -22.90
N CYS A 208 -0.96 -22.20 -24.04
CA CYS A 208 0.13 -22.55 -24.93
C CYS A 208 0.82 -21.31 -25.52
N TYR A 209 0.06 -20.26 -25.83
CA TYR A 209 0.61 -18.98 -26.27
C TYR A 209 1.55 -18.38 -25.22
N LYS A 210 1.06 -18.19 -23.99
CA LYS A 210 1.88 -17.59 -22.92
C LYS A 210 3.09 -18.46 -22.57
N TYR A 211 2.92 -19.78 -22.55
CA TYR A 211 4.01 -20.72 -22.32
C TYR A 211 5.12 -20.59 -23.36
N ALA A 212 4.77 -20.56 -24.66
CA ALA A 212 5.76 -20.43 -25.73
C ALA A 212 6.47 -19.06 -25.75
N SER A 213 5.85 -18.02 -25.17
CA SER A 213 6.49 -16.72 -24.97
C SER A 213 7.48 -16.71 -23.80
N GLU A 214 7.20 -17.43 -22.71
CA GLU A 214 8.09 -17.53 -21.54
C GLU A 214 9.20 -18.57 -21.72
N HIS A 215 8.95 -19.64 -22.48
CA HIS A 215 9.91 -20.70 -22.76
C HIS A 215 10.14 -20.92 -24.27
N PRO A 216 10.87 -20.01 -24.97
CA PRO A 216 11.10 -20.12 -26.41
C PRO A 216 11.86 -21.39 -26.84
N ASN A 217 12.61 -21.99 -25.93
CA ASN A 217 13.41 -23.19 -26.19
C ASN A 217 12.58 -24.48 -26.12
N HIS A 218 11.37 -24.43 -25.56
CA HIS A 218 10.51 -25.60 -25.40
C HIS A 218 9.39 -25.61 -26.45
N ASN A 219 9.65 -26.27 -27.58
CA ASN A 219 8.66 -26.38 -28.65
C ASN A 219 7.51 -27.29 -28.25
N LEU A 220 6.32 -26.71 -28.06
CA LEU A 220 5.07 -27.47 -27.99
C LEU A 220 4.79 -28.07 -29.38
N LYS A 221 4.68 -29.40 -29.48
CA LYS A 221 4.32 -30.06 -30.74
C LYS A 221 2.90 -29.66 -31.11
N TYR A 222 2.74 -29.00 -32.25
CA TYR A 222 1.44 -28.75 -32.87
C TYR A 222 1.15 -29.93 -33.80
N SER A 223 0.20 -30.80 -33.44
CA SER A 223 -0.37 -31.75 -34.41
C SER A 223 -1.33 -30.95 -35.28
N SER A 224 -0.96 -30.74 -36.54
CA SER A 224 -1.94 -30.42 -37.58
C SER A 224 -2.89 -31.60 -37.79
#